data_AF-A0A163ETZ9-F1
#
_entry.id   AF-A0A163ETZ9-F1
#
_cell.length_a   1.000
_cell.length_b   1.000
_cell.length_c   1.000
_cell.angle_alpha   90.00
_cell.angle_beta   90.00
_cell.angle_gamma   90.00
#
_symmetry.space_group_name_H-M   'P 1'
#
loop_
_entity.id
_entity.type
_entity.pdbx_description
1 polymer ?
#
loop_
_entity_poly.entity_id
_entity_poly.type
_entity_poly.pdbx_seq_one_letter_code
_entity_poly.pdbx_strand_id
1 'polypeptide(L)'
;MIRLYIRLIRPPFFSVIGIIIFILAVIMKLCFIYATDIGVKILTSTLFAVLLWCSTFWGIFGFYEFFILMKACIHLRLRYTNGEIDGTIYHDKLRASTSNYIINTIYMIIVVLSSVYVVFNWEEINI
;
A
#
# COMPACT_ATOMS: atom_id res chain seq x y z
N MET A 1 11.98 23.37 -2.14
CA MET A 1 10.57 23.56 -1.73
C MET A 1 9.54 22.99 -2.70
N ILE A 2 9.65 23.19 -4.02
CA ILE A 2 8.65 22.71 -5.02
C ILE A 2 8.45 21.17 -5.04
N ARG A 3 9.49 20.37 -4.76
CA ARG A 3 9.42 18.89 -4.79
C ARG A 3 8.49 18.26 -3.74
N LEU A 4 8.29 18.90 -2.57
CA LEU A 4 7.38 18.39 -1.54
C LEU A 4 5.92 18.67 -1.88
N TYR A 5 5.66 19.80 -2.53
CA TYR A 5 4.32 20.21 -2.98
C TYR A 5 3.74 19.27 -4.05
N ILE A 6 4.58 18.83 -4.99
CA ILE A 6 4.17 17.90 -6.05
C ILE A 6 3.82 16.52 -5.46
N ARG A 7 4.44 16.12 -4.35
CA ARG A 7 4.20 14.81 -3.71
C ARG A 7 2.89 14.73 -2.93
N LEU A 8 2.31 15.87 -2.53
CA LEU A 8 1.04 15.93 -1.80
C LEU A 8 -0.17 15.62 -2.70
N ILE A 9 -0.03 15.93 -4.00
CA ILE A 9 -1.09 15.80 -5.02
C ILE A 9 -0.97 14.47 -5.78
N ARG A 10 0.22 13.88 -5.86
CA ARG A 10 0.38 12.59 -6.53
C ARG A 10 -0.24 11.49 -5.68
N PRO A 11 -1.03 10.58 -6.29
CA PRO A 11 -1.54 9.42 -5.60
C PRO A 11 -0.37 8.60 -5.02
N PRO A 12 -0.59 7.87 -3.91
CA PRO A 12 0.42 7.05 -3.26
C PRO A 12 0.76 5.85 -4.16
N PHE A 13 1.66 6.10 -5.12
CA PHE A 13 1.94 5.22 -6.24
C PHE A 13 2.48 3.88 -5.76
N PHE A 14 3.35 3.88 -4.75
CA PHE A 14 3.90 2.64 -4.22
C PHE A 14 2.84 1.82 -3.50
N SER A 15 1.98 2.46 -2.71
CA SER A 15 0.84 1.77 -2.08
C SER A 15 -0.15 1.22 -3.09
N VAL A 16 -0.48 1.98 -4.14
CA VAL A 16 -1.41 1.52 -5.18
C VAL A 16 -0.86 0.29 -5.91
N ILE A 17 0.42 0.31 -6.29
CA ILE A 17 1.08 -0.88 -6.89
C ILE A 17 1.04 -2.06 -5.92
N GLY A 18 1.38 -1.84 -4.66
CA GLY A 18 1.38 -2.89 -3.65
C GLY A 18 -0.01 -3.52 -3.43
N ILE A 19 -1.06 -2.70 -3.45
CA ILE A 19 -2.46 -3.14 -3.40
C ILE A 19 -2.80 -3.97 -4.65
N ILE A 20 -2.41 -3.55 -5.85
CA ILE A 20 -2.66 -4.31 -7.09
C ILE A 20 -1.98 -5.68 -7.02
N ILE A 21 -0.73 -5.75 -6.59
CA ILE A 21 -0.01 -7.03 -6.41
C ILE A 21 -0.74 -7.92 -5.40
N PHE A 22 -1.22 -7.35 -4.30
CA PHE A 22 -2.00 -8.09 -3.30
C PHE A 22 -3.33 -8.62 -3.86
N ILE A 23 -4.07 -7.80 -4.63
CA ILE A 23 -5.31 -8.24 -5.29
C ILE A 23 -5.04 -9.40 -6.23
N LEU A 24 -3.95 -9.34 -7.01
CA LEU A 24 -3.53 -10.46 -7.86
C LEU A 24 -3.23 -11.72 -7.03
N ALA A 25 -2.59 -11.58 -5.87
CA ALA A 25 -2.36 -12.70 -4.97
C ALA A 25 -3.71 -13.33 -4.53
N VAL A 26 -4.66 -12.51 -4.08
CA VAL A 26 -5.99 -12.98 -3.68
C VAL A 26 -6.70 -13.70 -4.83
N ILE A 27 -6.62 -13.18 -6.06
CA ILE A 27 -7.16 -13.84 -7.25
C ILE A 27 -6.52 -15.22 -7.44
N MET A 28 -5.19 -15.33 -7.34
CA MET A 28 -4.51 -16.63 -7.44
C MET A 28 -4.97 -17.61 -6.36
N LYS A 29 -5.18 -17.15 -5.12
CA LYS A 29 -5.72 -17.99 -4.03
C LYS A 29 -7.16 -18.45 -4.32
N LEU A 30 -7.99 -17.59 -4.90
CA LEU A 30 -9.34 -17.97 -5.34
C LEU A 30 -9.27 -19.01 -6.47
N CYS A 31 -8.41 -18.81 -7.47
CA CYS A 31 -8.18 -19.78 -8.53
C CYS A 31 -7.74 -21.15 -7.98
N PHE A 32 -6.88 -21.17 -6.95
CA PHE A 32 -6.48 -22.40 -6.27
C PHE A 32 -7.67 -23.15 -5.65
N ILE A 33 -8.61 -22.43 -5.01
CA ILE A 33 -9.80 -23.02 -4.38
C ILE A 33 -10.71 -23.68 -5.43
N TYR A 34 -10.87 -23.07 -6.60
CA TYR A 34 -11.73 -23.59 -7.68
C TYR A 34 -11.02 -24.55 -8.64
N ALA A 35 -9.70 -24.68 -8.57
CA ALA A 35 -8.95 -25.59 -9.42
C ALA A 35 -9.27 -27.05 -9.06
N THR A 36 -9.53 -27.87 -10.08
CA THR A 36 -9.71 -29.32 -9.95
C THR A 36 -8.45 -30.09 -10.31
N ASP A 37 -7.69 -29.58 -11.28
CA ASP A 37 -6.43 -30.16 -11.75
C ASP A 37 -5.26 -29.87 -10.78
N ILE A 38 -4.41 -30.88 -10.57
CA ILE A 38 -3.27 -30.82 -9.65
C ILE A 38 -2.20 -29.84 -10.15
N GLY A 39 -1.91 -29.84 -11.45
CA GLY A 39 -0.93 -28.92 -12.05
C GLY A 39 -1.35 -27.46 -11.89
N VAL A 40 -2.64 -27.16 -12.10
CA VAL A 40 -3.19 -25.81 -11.89
C VAL A 40 -3.14 -25.41 -10.41
N LYS A 41 -3.39 -26.34 -9.48
CA LYS A 41 -3.26 -26.08 -8.04
C LYS A 41 -1.83 -25.73 -7.64
N ILE A 42 -0.84 -26.47 -8.14
CA ILE A 42 0.57 -26.18 -7.85
C ILE A 42 0.92 -24.78 -8.39
N LEU A 43 0.60 -24.49 -9.66
CA LEU A 43 0.91 -23.20 -10.27
C LEU A 43 0.27 -22.02 -9.52
N THR A 44 -1.03 -22.12 -9.20
CA THR A 44 -1.76 -21.04 -8.53
C THR A 44 -1.30 -20.85 -7.09
N SER A 45 -0.93 -21.93 -6.38
CA SER A 45 -0.34 -21.85 -5.04
C SER A 45 1.03 -21.16 -5.06
N THR A 46 1.92 -21.56 -5.98
CA THR A 46 3.24 -20.93 -6.11
C THR A 46 3.12 -19.45 -6.50
N LEU A 47 2.26 -19.12 -7.46
CA LEU A 47 2.04 -17.73 -7.85
C LEU A 47 1.44 -16.89 -6.71
N PHE A 48 0.51 -17.45 -5.93
CA PHE A 48 -0.01 -16.80 -4.74
C PHE A 48 1.11 -16.49 -3.74
N ALA A 49 1.96 -17.47 -3.41
CA ALA A 49 3.06 -17.29 -2.48
C ALA A 49 4.04 -16.20 -2.96
N VAL A 50 4.44 -16.24 -4.23
CA VAL A 50 5.35 -15.25 -4.84
C VAL A 50 4.73 -13.85 -4.81
N LEU A 51 3.48 -13.70 -5.24
CA LEU A 51 2.81 -12.40 -5.26
C LEU A 51 2.60 -11.83 -3.85
N LEU A 52 2.25 -12.69 -2.88
CA LEU A 52 2.09 -12.27 -1.49
C LEU A 52 3.42 -11.80 -0.90
N TRP A 53 4.50 -12.53 -1.17
CA TRP A 53 5.85 -12.14 -0.76
C TRP A 53 6.30 -10.84 -1.43
N CYS A 54 6.08 -10.70 -2.74
CA CYS A 54 6.35 -9.47 -3.47
C CYS A 54 5.57 -8.27 -2.89
N SER A 55 4.27 -8.41 -2.61
CA SER A 55 3.47 -7.34 -2.00
C SER A 55 3.97 -6.97 -0.60
N THR A 56 4.37 -7.97 0.19
CA THR A 56 4.90 -7.75 1.54
C THR A 56 6.25 -7.03 1.51
N PHE A 57 7.18 -7.45 0.64
CA PHE A 57 8.47 -6.79 0.47
C PHE A 57 8.33 -5.36 -0.07
N TRP A 58 7.36 -5.16 -0.97
CA TRP A 58 7.01 -3.82 -1.48
C TRP A 58 6.49 -2.88 -0.38
N GLY A 59 6.06 -3.43 0.76
CA GLY A 59 5.71 -2.68 1.96
C GLY A 59 6.80 -1.74 2.46
N ILE A 60 8.08 -2.00 2.16
CA ILE A 60 9.20 -1.08 2.46
C ILE A 60 8.99 0.28 1.75
N PHE A 61 8.58 0.24 0.48
CA PHE A 61 8.27 1.46 -0.28
C PHE A 61 6.98 2.11 0.22
N GLY A 62 5.99 1.32 0.64
CA GLY A 62 4.79 1.81 1.32
C GLY A 62 5.10 2.60 2.58
N PHE A 63 5.98 2.07 3.45
CA PHE A 63 6.48 2.76 4.65
C PHE A 63 7.23 4.05 4.30
N TYR A 64 8.10 4.01 3.28
CA TYR A 64 8.81 5.22 2.84
C TYR A 64 7.84 6.31 2.36
N GLU A 65 6.81 5.94 1.60
CA GLU A 65 5.75 6.84 1.14
C GLU A 65 4.93 7.40 2.31
N PHE A 66 4.64 6.58 3.32
CA PHE A 66 3.99 7.00 4.56
C PHE A 66 4.76 8.12 5.27
N PHE A 67 6.08 7.97 5.44
CA PHE A 67 6.93 8.99 6.08
C PHE A 67 6.93 10.31 5.30
N ILE A 68 6.91 10.24 3.97
CA ILE A 68 6.83 11.42 3.11
C ILE A 68 5.49 12.13 3.30
N LEU A 69 4.37 11.38 3.28
CA LEU A 69 3.03 11.92 3.46
C LEU A 69 2.88 12.58 4.83
N MET A 70 3.40 11.95 5.89
CA MET A 70 3.39 12.51 7.24
C MET A 70 4.16 13.83 7.32
N LYS A 71 5.39 13.87 6.77
CA LYS A 71 6.19 15.11 6.69
C LYS A 71 5.48 16.20 5.89
N ALA A 72 4.85 15.83 4.78
CA ALA A 72 4.11 16.75 3.92
C ALA A 72 2.89 17.35 4.64
N CYS A 73 2.16 16.55 5.41
CA CYS A 73 1.01 16.99 6.21
C CYS A 73 1.44 17.94 7.34
N ILE A 74 2.50 17.60 8.08
CA ILE A 74 3.08 18.47 9.12
C ILE A 74 3.51 19.81 8.52
N HIS A 75 4.18 19.78 7.37
CA HIS A 75 4.63 20.99 6.70
C HIS A 75 3.45 21.84 6.19
N LEU A 76 2.40 21.22 5.65
CA LEU A 76 1.18 21.92 5.24
C LEU A 76 0.53 22.65 6.43
N ARG A 77 0.44 21.99 7.59
CA ARG A 77 -0.08 22.57 8.84
C ARG A 77 0.77 23.75 9.31
N LEU A 78 2.09 23.61 9.31
CA LEU A 78 3.01 24.69 9.70
C LEU A 78 2.85 25.92 8.81
N ARG A 79 2.77 25.74 7.49
CA ARG A 79 2.57 26.85 6.55
C ARG A 79 1.25 27.59 6.77
N TYR A 80 0.19 26.86 7.11
CA TYR A 80 -1.09 27.48 7.47
C TYR A 80 -0.98 28.28 8.78
N THR A 81 -0.37 27.71 9.82
CA THR A 81 -0.15 28.39 11.10
C THR A 81 0.73 29.64 10.96
N ASN A 82 1.69 29.63 10.05
CA ASN A 82 2.55 30.77 9.74
C ASN A 82 1.87 31.84 8.85
N GLY A 83 0.63 31.62 8.41
CA GLY A 83 -0.08 32.54 7.52
C GLY A 83 0.44 32.56 6.08
N GLU A 84 1.25 31.58 5.67
CA GLU A 84 1.82 31.50 4.32
C GLU A 84 0.83 30.97 3.27
N ILE A 85 -0.27 30.35 3.71
CA ILE A 85 -1.32 29.81 2.86
C ILE A 85 -2.70 30.16 3.42
N ASP A 86 -3.62 30.50 2.52
CA ASP A 86 -5.00 30.80 2.87
C ASP A 86 -5.77 29.53 3.31
N GLY A 87 -6.82 29.73 4.12
CA GLY A 87 -7.64 28.65 4.66
C GLY A 87 -8.30 27.80 3.58
N THR A 88 -8.76 28.42 2.49
CA THR A 88 -9.37 27.72 1.34
C THR A 88 -8.39 26.73 0.70
N ILE A 89 -7.18 27.21 0.38
CA ILE A 89 -6.09 26.42 -0.21
C ILE A 89 -5.61 25.33 0.76
N TYR A 90 -5.60 25.61 2.06
CA TYR A 90 -5.25 24.63 3.08
C TYR A 90 -6.27 23.48 3.11
N HIS A 91 -7.56 23.77 3.14
CA HIS A 91 -8.62 22.75 3.19
C HIS A 91 -8.60 21.83 1.96
N ASP A 92 -8.45 22.37 0.76
CA ASP A 92 -8.39 21.57 -0.47
C ASP A 92 -7.18 20.62 -0.47
N LYS A 93 -6.01 21.11 -0.05
CA LYS A 93 -4.79 20.28 0.03
C LYS A 93 -4.85 19.27 1.15
N LEU A 94 -5.43 19.64 2.30
CA LEU A 94 -5.62 18.73 3.41
C LEU A 94 -6.53 17.56 3.00
N ARG A 95 -7.60 17.85 2.25
CA ARG A 95 -8.51 16.81 1.74
C ARG A 95 -7.78 15.83 0.81
N ALA A 96 -7.00 16.33 -0.14
CA ALA A 96 -6.20 15.49 -1.03
C ALA A 96 -5.16 14.66 -0.26
N SER A 97 -4.44 15.29 0.68
CA SER A 97 -3.46 14.62 1.54
C SER A 97 -4.09 13.51 2.37
N THR A 98 -5.29 13.75 2.89
CA THR A 98 -6.02 12.80 3.74
C THR A 98 -6.41 11.56 2.94
N SER A 99 -6.91 11.74 1.71
CA SER A 99 -7.21 10.62 0.82
C SER A 99 -5.97 9.75 0.54
N ASN A 100 -4.85 10.39 0.18
CA ASN A 100 -3.59 9.69 -0.08
C ASN A 100 -3.07 8.95 1.17
N TYR A 101 -3.22 9.57 2.35
CA TYR A 101 -2.84 8.95 3.62
C TYR A 101 -3.70 7.73 3.96
N ILE A 102 -5.02 7.79 3.69
CA ILE A 102 -5.93 6.66 3.88
C ILE A 102 -5.52 5.48 3.01
N ILE A 103 -5.29 5.69 1.71
CA ILE A 103 -4.88 4.62 0.78
C ILE A 103 -3.58 3.96 1.24
N ASN A 104 -2.58 4.79 1.62
CA ASN A 104 -1.31 4.27 2.11
C ASN A 104 -1.50 3.49 3.42
N THR A 105 -2.31 3.99 4.36
CA THR A 105 -2.61 3.29 5.62
C THR A 105 -3.28 1.94 5.39
N ILE A 106 -4.24 1.86 4.46
CA ILE A 106 -4.88 0.60 4.07
C ILE A 106 -3.83 -0.40 3.56
N TYR A 107 -2.92 0.07 2.70
CA TYR A 107 -1.84 -0.79 2.22
C TYR A 107 -0.91 -1.26 3.35
N MET A 108 -0.60 -0.40 4.33
CA MET A 108 0.19 -0.79 5.49
C MET A 108 -0.50 -1.89 6.32
N ILE A 109 -1.81 -1.80 6.50
CA ILE A 109 -2.61 -2.84 7.16
C ILE A 109 -2.51 -4.16 6.37
N ILE A 110 -2.64 -4.09 5.04
CA ILE A 110 -2.48 -5.27 4.16
C ILE A 110 -1.10 -5.92 4.34
N VAL A 111 -0.03 -5.14 4.39
CA VAL A 111 1.34 -5.66 4.59
C VAL A 111 1.48 -6.36 5.94
N VAL A 112 0.93 -5.79 7.02
CA VAL A 112 0.94 -6.41 8.34
C VAL A 112 0.16 -7.71 8.34
N LEU A 113 -1.07 -7.71 7.80
CA LEU A 113 -1.89 -8.92 7.70
C LEU A 113 -1.25 -10.01 6.83
N SER A 114 -0.62 -9.62 5.72
CA SER A 114 0.09 -10.55 4.83
C SER A 114 1.31 -11.16 5.53
N SER A 115 2.06 -10.36 6.28
CA SER A 115 3.19 -10.85 7.07
C SER A 115 2.73 -11.86 8.12
N VAL A 116 1.66 -11.52 8.85
CA VAL A 116 1.03 -12.41 9.83
C VAL A 116 0.55 -13.71 9.18
N TYR A 117 -0.11 -13.61 8.02
CA TYR A 117 -0.55 -14.79 7.26
C TYR A 117 0.62 -15.69 6.88
N VAL A 118 1.73 -15.13 6.39
CA VAL A 118 2.92 -15.90 6.02
C VAL A 118 3.53 -16.62 7.23
N VAL A 119 3.59 -15.96 8.40
CA VAL A 119 4.11 -16.60 9.63
C VAL A 119 3.21 -17.75 10.08
N PHE A 120 1.89 -17.56 10.08
CA PHE A 120 0.95 -18.60 10.55
C PHE A 120 0.80 -19.77 9.58
N ASN A 121 0.95 -19.53 8.27
CA ASN A 121 0.77 -20.55 7.24
C ASN A 121 2.10 -20.96 6.61
N TRP A 122 3.20 -20.81 7.36
CA TRP A 122 4.54 -21.12 6.87
C TRP A 122 4.64 -22.55 6.33
N GLU A 123 3.97 -23.51 6.98
CA GLU A 123 3.93 -24.91 6.54
C GLU A 123 3.11 -25.12 5.26
N GLU A 124 2.01 -24.37 5.05
CA GLU A 124 1.21 -24.45 3.81
C GLU A 124 1.86 -23.70 2.63
N ILE A 125 2.74 -22.74 2.92
CA ILE A 125 3.46 -21.97 1.89
C ILE A 125 4.74 -22.71 1.47
N ASN A 126 5.32 -23.52 2.36
CA ASN A 126 6.52 -24.32 2.14
C ASN A 126 6.21 -25.67 1.45
N ILE A 127 5.41 -25.63 0.37
CA ILE A 127 5.12 -26.78 -0.50
C ILE A 127 6.16 -26.84 -1.63
#